data_AF-A0A7W3U5J6-F1
#
_entry.id   AF-A0A7W3U5J6-F1
#
_cell.length_a   1.000
_cell.length_b   1.000
_cell.length_c   1.000
_cell.angle_alpha   90.00
_cell.angle_beta   90.00
_cell.angle_gamma   90.00
#
_symmetry.space_group_name_H-M   'P 1'
#
loop_
_entity.id
_entity.type
_entity.pdbx_description
1 polymer ?
#
loop_
_entity_poly.entity_id
_entity_poly.type
_entity_poly.pdbx_seq_one_letter_code
_entity_poly.pdbx_strand_id
1 'polypeptide(L)'
;MSRRSLLQAFGVGLVIALVAGLPLRLLLASTPGATPGFWAADIQGTPWKGQVRELHWQGIPLGTVSLALAPSAWLDGSLAWHAEAPTWSGRLRVAPLHGVEDVSGHLALPDAGDVRLGLHSVHLLFDDDACVEASGLLELEHHAEPAPGQRLEARLQCEGPGAIARFAPAGPASAGSGNAAIELRIDGQGHMTLSGSAWAAALGQDAGPAVR
;
A
#
# COMPACT_ATOMS: atom_id res chain seq x y z
N MET A 1 25.11 43.81 -13.40
CA MET A 1 23.94 42.89 -13.41
C MET A 1 22.84 43.54 -14.23
N SER A 2 22.32 42.88 -15.27
CA SER A 2 21.28 43.46 -16.14
C SER A 2 19.89 43.21 -15.54
N ARG A 3 18.94 44.13 -15.74
CA ARG A 3 17.53 43.96 -15.31
C ARG A 3 16.91 42.63 -15.79
N ARG A 4 17.37 42.12 -16.94
CA ARG A 4 16.95 40.82 -17.49
C ARG A 4 17.41 39.65 -16.62
N SER A 5 18.64 39.67 -16.11
CA SER A 5 19.12 38.61 -15.19
C SER A 5 18.39 38.61 -13.84
N LEU A 6 17.97 39.78 -13.35
CA LEU A 6 17.17 39.90 -12.13
C LEU A 6 15.75 39.37 -12.32
N LEU A 7 15.12 39.67 -13.46
CA LEU A 7 13.79 39.13 -13.79
C LEU A 7 13.82 37.61 -14.00
N GLN A 8 14.88 37.08 -14.61
CA GLN A 8 15.06 35.63 -14.74
C GLN A 8 15.29 34.96 -13.40
N ALA A 9 16.17 35.49 -12.55
CA ALA A 9 16.42 34.96 -11.22
C ALA A 9 15.15 35.01 -10.34
N PHE A 10 14.39 36.11 -10.43
CA PHE A 10 13.12 36.26 -9.74
C PHE A 10 12.06 35.27 -10.27
N GLY A 11 11.95 35.12 -11.60
CA GLY A 11 11.02 34.17 -12.21
C GLY A 11 11.32 32.73 -11.82
N VAL A 12 12.60 32.32 -11.88
CA VAL A 12 13.05 30.98 -11.44
C VAL A 12 12.80 30.80 -9.94
N GLY A 13 13.15 31.78 -9.12
CA GLY A 13 12.90 31.74 -7.67
C GLY A 13 11.42 31.64 -7.32
N LEU A 14 10.56 32.34 -8.06
CA LEU A 14 9.10 32.31 -7.88
C LEU A 14 8.53 30.93 -8.25
N VAL A 15 8.98 30.35 -9.37
CA VAL A 15 8.56 29.00 -9.77
C VAL A 15 9.01 27.97 -8.74
N ILE A 16 10.24 28.05 -8.26
CA ILE A 16 10.75 27.17 -7.19
C ILE A 16 9.92 27.35 -5.91
N ALA A 17 9.61 28.59 -5.51
CA ALA A 17 8.80 28.86 -4.34
C ALA A 17 7.37 28.34 -4.46
N LEU A 18 6.76 28.45 -5.65
CA LEU A 18 5.43 27.90 -5.93
C LEU A 18 5.43 26.37 -5.88
N VAL A 19 6.42 25.71 -6.50
CA VAL A 19 6.54 24.24 -6.46
C VAL A 19 6.87 23.74 -5.05
N ALA A 20 7.70 24.47 -4.30
CA ALA A 20 8.07 24.11 -2.93
C ALA A 20 6.92 24.33 -1.92
N GLY A 21 6.11 25.37 -2.12
CA GLY A 21 4.99 25.72 -1.27
C GLY A 21 3.65 25.13 -1.71
N LEU A 22 3.59 24.41 -2.84
CA LEU A 22 2.35 23.82 -3.32
C LEU A 22 1.84 22.82 -2.28
N PRO A 23 0.62 22.99 -1.75
CA PRO A 23 0.10 22.06 -0.75
C PRO A 23 -0.05 20.69 -1.40
N LEU A 24 0.37 19.64 -0.68
CA LEU A 24 0.25 18.23 -1.07
C LEU A 24 -1.14 17.88 -1.64
N ARG A 25 -2.18 18.53 -1.12
CA ARG A 25 -3.57 18.40 -1.54
C ARG A 25 -3.79 18.67 -3.03
N LEU A 26 -3.09 19.64 -3.62
CA LEU A 26 -3.22 19.97 -5.05
C LEU A 26 -2.49 18.96 -5.95
N LEU A 27 -1.42 18.34 -5.45
CA LEU A 27 -0.72 17.28 -6.17
C LEU A 27 -1.53 15.98 -6.13
N LEU A 28 -1.98 15.55 -4.95
CA LEU A 28 -2.80 14.34 -4.79
C LEU A 28 -4.15 14.40 -5.52
N ALA A 29 -4.78 15.58 -5.59
CA ALA A 29 -6.03 15.77 -6.34
C ALA A 29 -5.84 15.80 -7.86
N SER A 30 -4.63 16.09 -8.34
CA SER A 30 -4.33 16.19 -9.77
C SER A 30 -3.61 14.96 -10.34
N THR A 31 -3.12 14.05 -9.49
CA THR A 31 -2.64 12.73 -9.93
C THR A 31 -3.82 11.88 -10.42
N PRO A 32 -3.91 11.56 -11.73
CA PRO A 32 -4.84 10.56 -12.21
C PRO A 32 -4.45 9.24 -11.54
N GLY A 33 -5.34 8.65 -10.74
CA GLY A 33 -4.99 7.54 -9.87
C GLY A 33 -4.98 7.87 -8.38
N ALA A 34 -5.70 8.91 -7.93
CA ALA A 34 -6.27 8.91 -6.59
C ALA A 34 -7.02 7.58 -6.40
N THR A 35 -6.31 6.62 -5.81
CA THR A 35 -6.59 5.20 -5.96
C THR A 35 -7.94 4.91 -5.31
N PRO A 36 -8.89 4.30 -6.03
CA PRO A 36 -10.20 3.98 -5.48
C PRO A 36 -10.01 3.18 -4.19
N GLY A 37 -10.58 3.68 -3.09
CA GLY A 37 -10.51 3.03 -1.78
C GLY A 37 -9.53 3.63 -0.78
N PHE A 38 -8.71 4.63 -1.13
CA PHE A 38 -7.94 5.38 -0.13
C PHE A 38 -8.75 6.56 0.44
N TRP A 39 -8.85 6.62 1.76
CA TRP A 39 -9.47 7.73 2.49
C TRP A 39 -8.50 8.24 3.56
N ALA A 40 -8.40 9.55 3.73
CA ALA A 40 -7.56 10.16 4.77
C ALA A 40 -8.33 11.28 5.48
N ALA A 41 -8.25 11.35 6.80
CA ALA A 41 -8.92 12.40 7.57
C ALA A 41 -8.23 13.75 7.44
N ASP A 42 -6.89 13.77 7.48
CA ASP A 42 -6.11 15.01 7.36
C ASP A 42 -4.79 14.77 6.64
N ILE A 43 -4.42 15.72 5.78
CA ILE A 43 -3.16 15.74 5.04
C ILE A 43 -2.48 17.06 5.36
N GLN A 44 -1.32 16.98 5.99
CA GLN A 44 -0.51 18.13 6.38
C GLN A 44 0.88 18.08 5.74
N GLY A 45 1.47 19.25 5.55
CA GLY A 45 2.84 19.41 5.05
C GLY A 45 2.94 19.67 3.55
N THR A 46 4.17 19.58 3.04
CA THR A 46 4.54 19.87 1.66
C THR A 46 4.81 18.57 0.90
N PRO A 47 4.81 18.56 -0.45
CA PRO A 47 5.13 17.37 -1.24
C PRO A 47 6.50 16.74 -0.93
N TRP A 48 7.38 17.51 -0.29
CA TRP A 48 8.70 17.09 0.17
C TRP A 48 8.66 16.35 1.50
N LYS A 49 7.80 16.80 2.43
CA LYS A 49 7.63 16.23 3.76
C LYS A 49 6.21 16.52 4.24
N GLY A 50 5.40 15.47 4.17
CA GLY A 50 4.00 15.48 4.58
C GLY A 50 3.70 14.43 5.63
N GLN A 51 2.55 14.58 6.26
CA GLN A 51 1.96 13.59 7.14
C GLN A 51 0.50 13.44 6.77
N VAL A 52 0.07 12.20 6.58
CA VAL A 52 -1.30 11.81 6.34
C VAL A 52 -1.80 11.14 7.62
N ARG A 53 -2.81 11.71 8.25
CA ARG A 53 -3.44 11.16 9.45
C ARG A 53 -4.67 10.37 9.09
N GLU A 54 -4.84 9.25 9.78
CA GLU A 54 -5.95 8.32 9.62
C GLU A 54 -6.15 7.94 8.15
N LEU A 55 -5.08 7.39 7.55
CA LEU A 55 -5.17 6.79 6.23
C LEU A 55 -5.88 5.44 6.35
N HIS A 56 -6.90 5.24 5.51
CA HIS A 56 -7.63 4.00 5.34
C HIS A 56 -7.47 3.54 3.89
N TRP A 57 -7.34 2.23 3.69
CA TRP A 57 -7.34 1.60 2.39
C TRP A 57 -8.38 0.49 2.36
N GLN A 58 -9.46 0.69 1.61
CA GLN A 58 -10.60 -0.24 1.50
C GLN A 58 -11.11 -0.75 2.86
N GLY A 59 -11.21 0.16 3.84
CA GLY A 59 -11.62 -0.16 5.22
C GLY A 59 -10.47 -0.47 6.17
N ILE A 60 -9.29 -0.84 5.68
CA ILE A 60 -8.12 -1.18 6.51
C ILE A 60 -7.45 0.11 7.02
N PRO A 61 -7.37 0.33 8.35
CA PRO A 61 -6.71 1.50 8.91
C PRO A 61 -5.19 1.32 8.80
N LEU A 62 -4.57 2.11 7.92
CA LEU A 62 -3.11 2.22 7.80
C LEU A 62 -2.53 3.18 8.85
N GLY A 63 -3.38 4.00 9.47
CA GLY A 63 -3.02 4.88 10.57
C GLY A 63 -2.38 6.19 10.10
N THR A 64 -1.44 6.71 10.89
CA THR A 64 -0.72 7.93 10.53
C THR A 64 0.53 7.59 9.74
N VAL A 65 0.62 8.09 8.51
CA VAL A 65 1.72 7.83 7.58
C VAL A 65 2.48 9.12 7.34
N SER A 66 3.78 9.11 7.58
CA SER A 66 4.68 10.17 7.14
C SER A 66 5.15 9.89 5.73
N LEU A 67 5.07 10.90 4.85
CA LEU A 67 5.48 10.83 3.46
C LEU A 67 6.64 11.80 3.24
N ALA A 68 7.77 11.31 2.75
CA ALA A 68 8.91 12.14 2.40
C ALA A 68 9.32 11.87 0.95
N LEU A 69 9.54 12.91 0.13
CA LEU A 69 9.99 12.71 -1.24
C LEU A 69 11.39 12.08 -1.24
N ALA A 70 11.57 10.98 -1.97
CA ALA A 70 12.87 10.34 -2.07
C ALA A 70 13.80 11.19 -2.95
N PRO A 71 14.93 11.73 -2.44
CA PRO A 71 15.81 12.58 -3.23
C PRO A 71 16.44 11.82 -4.42
N SER A 72 16.63 10.52 -4.27
CA SER A 72 17.17 9.64 -5.31
C SER A 72 16.25 9.51 -6.53
N ALA A 73 14.95 9.77 -6.37
CA ALA A 73 13.98 9.67 -7.45
C ALA A 73 14.25 10.71 -8.57
N TRP A 74 14.89 11.83 -8.24
CA TRP A 74 15.27 12.83 -9.23
C TRP A 74 16.41 12.37 -10.16
N LEU A 75 17.23 11.41 -9.73
CA LEU A 75 18.39 10.94 -10.49
C LEU A 75 18.01 9.89 -11.53
N ASP A 76 17.01 9.05 -11.25
CA ASP A 76 16.51 8.01 -12.16
C ASP A 76 15.27 8.46 -12.96
N GLY A 77 14.83 9.71 -12.77
CA GLY A 77 13.63 10.25 -13.42
C GLY A 77 12.33 9.65 -12.91
N SER A 78 12.39 8.94 -11.77
CA SER A 78 11.21 8.37 -11.14
C SER A 78 10.57 9.37 -10.15
N LEU A 79 9.32 9.13 -9.80
CA LEU A 79 8.66 9.86 -8.75
C LEU A 79 8.31 8.89 -7.62
N ALA A 80 9.01 9.02 -6.49
CA ALA A 80 8.85 8.13 -5.35
C ALA A 80 8.83 8.89 -4.02
N TRP A 81 8.01 8.39 -3.10
CA TRP A 81 7.94 8.85 -1.71
C TRP A 81 8.31 7.70 -0.77
N HIS A 82 9.13 8.00 0.23
CA HIS A 82 9.27 7.14 1.38
C HIS A 82 8.01 7.29 2.25
N ALA A 83 7.38 6.18 2.59
CA ALA A 83 6.21 6.11 3.44
C ALA A 83 6.57 5.35 4.73
N GLU A 84 6.37 6.00 5.87
CA GLU A 84 6.69 5.42 7.17
C GLU A 84 5.53 5.64 8.14
N ALA A 85 5.06 4.53 8.73
CA ALA A 85 4.03 4.47 9.74
C ALA A 85 4.57 3.70 10.97
N PRO A 86 3.87 3.75 12.12
CA PRO A 86 4.35 3.10 13.34
C PRO A 86 4.57 1.58 13.21
N THR A 87 3.80 0.93 12.34
CA THR A 87 3.81 -0.54 12.20
C THR A 87 4.37 -1.01 10.87
N TRP A 88 4.60 -0.13 9.90
CA TRP A 88 5.09 -0.47 8.57
C TRP A 88 5.87 0.66 7.92
N SER A 89 6.77 0.30 7.00
CA SER A 89 7.53 1.25 6.21
C SER A 89 7.69 0.72 4.79
N GLY A 90 7.89 1.62 3.83
CA GLY A 90 8.08 1.25 2.43
C GLY A 90 8.32 2.46 1.54
N ARG A 91 8.33 2.23 0.23
CA ARG A 91 8.44 3.29 -0.78
C ARG A 91 7.23 3.21 -1.70
N LEU A 92 6.59 4.34 -1.93
CA LEU A 92 5.49 4.51 -2.89
C LEU A 92 6.08 5.08 -4.18
N ARG A 93 6.00 4.34 -5.28
CA ARG A 93 6.32 4.84 -6.62
C ARG A 93 5.06 5.30 -7.34
N VAL A 94 5.18 6.35 -8.14
CA VAL A 94 4.09 6.92 -8.94
C VAL A 94 4.44 7.02 -10.42
N ALA A 95 5.71 7.15 -10.79
CA ALA A 95 6.13 7.16 -12.18
C ALA A 95 7.58 6.63 -12.36
N PRO A 96 7.91 6.02 -13.51
CA PRO A 96 7.00 5.63 -14.60
C PRO A 96 6.10 4.44 -14.22
N LEU A 97 6.56 3.60 -13.30
CA LEU A 97 5.76 2.56 -12.64
C LEU A 97 5.08 3.14 -11.41
N HIS A 98 3.89 2.64 -11.08
CA HIS A 98 3.20 2.95 -9.83
C HIS A 98 3.02 1.71 -8.97
N GLY A 99 2.99 1.93 -7.66
CA GLY A 99 2.84 0.87 -6.68
C GLY A 99 3.76 1.08 -5.49
N VAL A 100 4.11 -0.01 -4.82
CA VAL A 100 4.90 0.01 -3.59
C VAL A 100 6.14 -0.88 -3.69
N GLU A 101 7.23 -0.48 -3.04
CA GLU A 101 8.48 -1.23 -2.96
C GLU A 101 8.92 -1.37 -1.51
N ASP A 102 9.59 -2.48 -1.21
CA ASP A 102 10.23 -2.74 0.09
C ASP A 102 9.28 -2.58 1.29
N VAL A 103 7.99 -2.87 1.11
CA VAL A 103 7.02 -2.71 2.19
C VAL A 103 7.26 -3.80 3.24
N SER A 104 7.59 -3.38 4.45
CA SER A 104 7.85 -4.28 5.56
C SER A 104 7.16 -3.77 6.82
N GLY A 105 6.57 -4.68 7.59
CA GLY A 105 5.85 -4.34 8.81
C GLY A 105 4.69 -5.25 9.10
N HIS A 106 3.71 -4.74 9.84
CA HIS A 106 2.47 -5.43 10.15
C HIS A 106 1.27 -4.47 10.07
N LEU A 107 0.14 -5.00 9.61
CA LEU A 107 -1.14 -4.32 9.52
C LEU A 107 -2.17 -5.08 10.37
N ALA A 108 -2.97 -4.34 11.14
CA ALA A 108 -4.11 -4.93 11.85
C ALA A 108 -5.34 -4.89 10.94
N LEU A 109 -6.07 -6.01 10.85
CA LEU A 109 -7.31 -6.09 10.08
C LEU A 109 -8.50 -6.01 11.04
N PRO A 110 -9.09 -4.82 11.27
CA PRO A 110 -10.12 -4.64 12.29
C PRO A 110 -11.38 -5.47 12.02
N ASP A 111 -11.76 -5.62 10.75
CA ASP A 111 -12.96 -6.36 10.35
C ASP A 111 -12.77 -7.88 10.36
N ALA A 112 -11.54 -8.35 10.57
CA ALA A 112 -11.19 -9.78 10.61
C ALA A 112 -10.92 -10.29 12.04
N GLY A 113 -11.16 -9.49 13.08
CA GLY A 113 -10.86 -9.83 14.48
C GLY A 113 -9.40 -9.51 14.86
N ASP A 114 -8.80 -10.29 15.77
CA ASP A 114 -7.38 -10.13 16.16
C ASP A 114 -6.45 -10.81 15.14
N VAL A 115 -6.62 -10.40 13.87
CA VAL A 115 -5.81 -10.87 12.74
C VAL A 115 -4.80 -9.81 12.37
N ARG A 116 -3.53 -10.22 12.28
CA ARG A 116 -2.41 -9.38 11.84
C ARG A 116 -1.88 -9.89 10.52
N LEU A 117 -1.66 -8.96 9.59
CA LEU A 117 -0.99 -9.20 8.33
C LEU A 117 0.45 -8.68 8.42
N GLY A 118 1.41 -9.59 8.55
CA GLY A 118 2.83 -9.33 8.37
C GLY A 118 3.19 -9.15 6.89
N LEU A 119 4.05 -8.17 6.61
CA LEU A 119 4.63 -7.91 5.31
C LEU A 119 6.14 -7.99 5.42
N HIS A 120 6.76 -8.78 4.55
CA HIS A 120 8.21 -8.96 4.51
C HIS A 120 8.73 -8.66 3.10
N SER A 121 9.34 -7.47 2.95
CA SER A 121 9.92 -7.01 1.68
C SER A 121 8.93 -7.18 0.53
N VAL A 122 7.73 -6.62 0.68
CA VAL A 122 6.70 -6.67 -0.35
C VAL A 122 6.99 -5.63 -1.40
N HIS A 123 7.11 -6.09 -2.65
CA HIS A 123 7.23 -5.26 -3.83
C HIS A 123 6.03 -5.54 -4.72
N LEU A 124 5.36 -4.48 -5.16
CA LEU A 124 4.21 -4.55 -6.02
C LEU A 124 4.23 -3.34 -6.93
N LEU A 125 4.64 -3.53 -8.18
CA LEU A 125 4.74 -2.50 -9.20
C LEU A 125 3.88 -2.84 -10.40
N PHE A 126 3.23 -1.81 -10.91
CA PHE A 126 2.39 -1.84 -12.09
C PHE A 126 2.91 -0.85 -13.12
N ASP A 127 2.79 -1.24 -14.38
CA ASP A 127 2.91 -0.37 -15.55
C ASP A 127 1.49 -0.22 -16.12
N ASP A 128 0.89 0.95 -15.96
CA ASP A 128 -0.56 1.16 -16.14
C ASP A 128 -1.40 0.13 -15.35
N ASP A 129 -2.21 -0.71 -16.01
CA ASP A 129 -3.01 -1.74 -15.32
C ASP A 129 -2.29 -3.09 -15.23
N ALA A 130 -1.05 -3.22 -15.71
CA ALA A 130 -0.33 -4.48 -15.82
C ALA A 130 0.68 -4.69 -14.69
N CYS A 131 0.54 -5.79 -13.96
CA CYS A 131 1.52 -6.22 -12.96
C CYS A 131 2.85 -6.54 -13.64
N VAL A 132 3.89 -5.75 -13.35
CA VAL A 132 5.25 -5.98 -13.84
C VAL A 132 6.14 -6.62 -12.79
N GLU A 133 5.90 -6.32 -11.52
CA GLU A 133 6.63 -6.89 -10.40
C GLU A 133 5.70 -7.13 -9.21
N ALA A 134 5.74 -8.33 -8.68
CA ALA A 134 5.04 -8.69 -7.46
C ALA A 134 5.87 -9.76 -6.74
N SER A 135 6.36 -9.41 -5.56
CA SER A 135 7.22 -10.27 -4.77
C SER A 135 7.11 -9.93 -3.27
N GLY A 136 7.67 -10.79 -2.44
CA GLY A 136 7.61 -10.67 -0.97
C GLY A 136 6.74 -11.75 -0.32
N LEU A 137 6.81 -11.81 1.00
CA LEU A 137 6.05 -12.74 1.83
C LEU A 137 5.00 -11.97 2.63
N LEU A 138 3.78 -12.51 2.60
CA LEU A 138 2.64 -12.06 3.38
C LEU A 138 2.33 -13.14 4.41
N GLU A 139 2.18 -12.74 5.66
CA GLU A 139 1.91 -13.64 6.78
C GLU A 139 0.64 -13.20 7.48
N LEU A 140 -0.38 -14.04 7.50
CA LEU A 140 -1.58 -13.82 8.30
C LEU A 140 -1.46 -14.63 9.58
N GLU A 141 -1.50 -13.94 10.71
CA GLU A 141 -1.52 -14.54 12.04
C GLU A 141 -2.83 -14.17 12.72
N HIS A 142 -3.62 -15.19 13.06
CA HIS A 142 -4.84 -15.01 13.86
C HIS A 142 -4.52 -15.31 15.32
N HIS A 143 -4.58 -14.31 16.20
CA HIS A 143 -4.42 -14.50 17.63
C HIS A 143 -5.79 -14.79 18.26
N ALA A 144 -6.19 -16.07 18.32
CA ALA A 144 -7.40 -16.48 19.03
C ALA A 144 -7.06 -17.27 20.30
N GLU A 145 -7.06 -16.62 21.47
CA GLU A 145 -6.99 -17.37 22.74
C GLU A 145 -8.26 -18.22 22.92
N PRO A 146 -8.16 -19.46 23.47
CA PRO A 146 -6.99 -20.11 24.09
C PRO A 146 -6.20 -21.04 23.14
N ALA A 147 -6.42 -20.99 21.83
CA ALA A 147 -5.75 -21.87 20.86
C ALA A 147 -4.46 -21.21 20.32
N PRO A 148 -3.43 -21.99 19.97
CA PRO A 148 -2.31 -21.46 19.19
C PRO A 148 -2.86 -20.91 17.88
N GLY A 149 -2.58 -19.65 17.61
CA GLY A 149 -3.03 -18.95 16.41
C GLY A 149 -2.65 -19.69 15.14
N GLN A 150 -3.57 -19.77 14.19
CA GLN A 150 -3.25 -20.30 12.87
C GLN A 150 -2.44 -19.26 12.11
N ARG A 151 -1.27 -19.69 11.61
CA ARG A 151 -0.41 -18.89 10.75
C ARG A 151 -0.57 -19.35 9.31
N LEU A 152 -0.82 -18.40 8.43
CA LEU A 152 -0.98 -18.61 7.01
C LEU A 152 0.07 -17.76 6.29
N GLU A 153 0.77 -18.34 5.33
CA GLU A 153 1.78 -17.66 4.54
C GLU A 153 1.36 -17.64 3.07
N ALA A 154 1.58 -16.51 2.40
CA ALA A 154 1.41 -16.35 0.98
C ALA A 154 2.62 -15.64 0.38
N ARG A 155 2.98 -16.02 -0.85
CA ARG A 155 3.90 -15.23 -1.65
C ARG A 155 3.12 -14.41 -2.65
N LEU A 156 3.48 -13.15 -2.77
CA LEU A 156 2.93 -12.28 -3.79
C LEU A 156 3.60 -12.59 -5.12
N GLN A 157 2.81 -12.70 -6.18
CA GLN A 157 3.28 -12.97 -7.54
C GLN A 157 2.37 -12.30 -8.57
N CYS A 158 2.90 -11.94 -9.74
CA CYS A 158 2.08 -11.43 -10.82
C CYS A 158 1.34 -12.60 -11.47
N GLU A 159 0.03 -12.43 -11.68
CA GLU A 159 -0.79 -13.38 -12.42
C GLU A 159 -1.75 -12.62 -13.34
N GLY A 160 -1.42 -12.63 -14.63
CA GLY A 160 -2.07 -11.76 -15.60
C GLY A 160 -1.79 -10.28 -15.30
N PRO A 161 -2.79 -9.38 -15.41
CA PRO A 161 -2.60 -7.96 -15.12
C PRO A 161 -2.56 -7.64 -13.62
N GLY A 162 -2.97 -8.57 -12.75
CA GLY A 162 -3.01 -8.35 -11.30
C GLY A 162 -1.88 -9.06 -10.55
N ALA A 163 -1.70 -8.70 -9.29
CA ALA A 163 -0.94 -9.48 -8.33
C ALA A 163 -1.86 -10.39 -7.52
N ILE A 164 -1.36 -11.57 -7.19
CA ILE A 164 -2.08 -12.58 -6.44
C ILE A 164 -1.21 -13.12 -5.29
N ALA A 165 -1.85 -13.40 -4.17
CA ALA A 165 -1.24 -14.07 -3.04
C ALA A 165 -2.18 -15.17 -2.54
N ARG A 166 -1.70 -16.41 -2.58
CA ARG A 166 -2.44 -17.59 -2.13
C ARG A 166 -1.90 -18.05 -0.79
N PHE A 167 -2.70 -17.88 0.24
CA PHE A 167 -2.34 -18.25 1.60
C PHE A 167 -2.44 -19.76 1.80
N ALA A 168 -1.45 -20.30 2.50
CA ALA A 168 -1.39 -21.69 2.92
C ALA A 168 -0.92 -21.78 4.38
N PRO A 169 -1.32 -22.80 5.14
CA PRO A 169 -0.85 -22.99 6.52
C PRO A 169 0.69 -23.04 6.59
N ALA A 170 1.27 -22.27 7.50
CA ALA A 170 2.69 -22.34 7.79
C ALA A 170 2.98 -23.58 8.64
N GLY A 171 3.75 -24.54 8.09
CA GLY A 171 4.18 -25.75 8.79
C GLY A 171 3.75 -27.07 8.13
N PRO A 172 4.14 -28.23 8.70
CA PRO A 172 3.80 -29.53 8.14
C PRO A 172 2.27 -29.70 8.17
N ALA A 173 1.68 -29.73 6.96
CA ALA A 173 0.24 -29.92 6.77
C ALA A 173 -0.24 -31.11 7.60
N SER A 174 -1.02 -30.84 8.65
CA SER A 174 -1.75 -31.91 9.32
C SER A 174 -2.71 -32.49 8.29
N ALA A 175 -2.45 -33.74 7.91
CA ALA A 175 -3.26 -34.51 6.98
C ALA A 175 -4.72 -34.53 7.48
N GLY A 176 -5.53 -33.60 7.02
CA GLY A 176 -6.88 -33.38 7.52
C GLY A 176 -7.36 -31.93 7.50
N SER A 177 -6.47 -30.93 7.47
CA SER A 177 -6.89 -29.55 7.18
C SER A 177 -7.01 -29.37 5.67
N GLY A 178 -8.25 -29.32 5.17
CA GLY A 178 -8.50 -28.94 3.78
C GLY A 178 -7.79 -27.63 3.48
N ASN A 179 -7.08 -27.57 2.36
CA ASN A 179 -6.29 -26.41 1.93
C ASN A 179 -7.14 -25.13 2.10
N ALA A 180 -6.84 -24.34 3.13
CA ALA A 180 -7.48 -23.05 3.32
C ALA A 180 -6.92 -22.11 2.24
N ALA A 181 -7.48 -22.22 1.03
CA ALA A 181 -7.11 -21.39 -0.10
C ALA A 181 -7.79 -20.03 0.06
N ILE A 182 -7.18 -19.15 0.87
CA ILE A 182 -7.49 -17.73 0.83
C ILE A 182 -6.62 -17.15 -0.28
N GLU A 183 -7.28 -16.51 -1.24
CA GLU A 183 -6.64 -15.85 -2.36
C GLU A 183 -6.92 -14.35 -2.27
N LEU A 184 -5.84 -13.60 -2.15
CA LEU A 184 -5.82 -12.16 -2.23
C LEU A 184 -5.42 -11.77 -3.65
N ARG A 185 -6.22 -10.94 -4.32
CA ARG A 185 -5.90 -10.37 -5.62
C ARG A 185 -5.94 -8.85 -5.57
N ILE A 186 -4.91 -8.23 -6.13
CA ILE A 186 -4.72 -6.78 -6.22
C ILE A 186 -4.55 -6.41 -7.69
N ASP A 187 -5.27 -5.41 -8.18
CA ASP A 187 -5.09 -4.89 -9.55
C ASP A 187 -4.25 -3.61 -9.60
N GLY A 188 -3.95 -3.13 -10.82
CA GLY A 188 -3.14 -1.92 -11.05
C GLY A 188 -3.80 -0.62 -10.56
N GLN A 189 -5.08 -0.66 -10.19
CA GLN A 189 -5.81 0.45 -9.60
C GLN A 189 -5.80 0.38 -8.06
N GLY A 190 -5.14 -0.63 -7.49
CA GLY A 190 -5.04 -0.83 -6.06
C GLY A 190 -6.32 -1.39 -5.43
N HIS A 191 -7.26 -1.91 -6.21
CA HIS A 191 -8.44 -2.58 -5.69
C HIS A 191 -8.07 -3.98 -5.19
N MET A 192 -8.60 -4.34 -4.04
CA MET A 192 -8.22 -5.55 -3.31
C MET A 192 -9.43 -6.46 -3.18
N THR A 193 -9.33 -7.67 -3.73
CA THR A 193 -10.35 -8.71 -3.55
C THR A 193 -9.77 -9.85 -2.75
N LEU A 194 -10.45 -10.21 -1.67
CA LEU A 194 -10.21 -11.43 -0.92
C LEU A 194 -11.28 -12.46 -1.33
N SER A 195 -10.83 -13.62 -1.78
CA SER A 195 -11.70 -14.74 -2.10
C SER A 195 -11.20 -16.01 -1.42
N GLY A 196 -12.10 -16.92 -1.13
CA GLY A 196 -11.77 -18.19 -0.49
C GLY A 196 -13.02 -18.87 0.04
N SER A 197 -12.93 -20.15 0.36
CA SER A 197 -14.01 -20.90 1.01
C SER A 197 -13.84 -20.98 2.54
N ALA A 198 -12.65 -20.63 3.05
CA ALA A 198 -12.30 -20.79 4.47
C ALA A 198 -12.66 -19.60 5.37
N TRP A 199 -12.99 -18.43 4.80
CA TRP A 199 -13.31 -17.22 5.59
C TRP A 199 -14.60 -17.36 6.40
N ALA A 200 -15.60 -18.11 5.90
CA ALA A 200 -16.86 -18.35 6.61
C ALA A 200 -16.67 -19.16 7.92
N ALA A 201 -15.64 -20.02 7.97
CA ALA A 201 -15.35 -20.83 9.15
C ALA A 201 -14.41 -20.13 10.14
N ALA A 202 -13.48 -19.30 9.67
CA ALA A 202 -12.50 -18.61 10.51
C ALA A 202 -13.06 -17.36 11.22
N LEU A 203 -14.05 -16.68 10.61
CA LEU A 203 -14.60 -15.42 11.14
C LEU A 203 -15.89 -15.59 11.95
N GLY A 204 -16.46 -16.79 12.05
CA GLY A 204 -17.75 -17.01 12.71
C GLY A 204 -18.87 -16.12 12.14
N GLN A 205 -18.69 -15.60 10.93
CA GLN A 205 -19.63 -14.72 10.26
C GLN A 205 -20.35 -15.51 9.17
N ASP A 206 -21.65 -15.70 9.39
CA ASP A 206 -22.59 -16.07 8.35
C ASP A 206 -22.42 -15.13 7.15
N ALA A 207 -22.29 -15.74 5.97
CA ALA A 207 -22.08 -15.05 4.71
C ALA A 207 -23.11 -13.93 4.49
N GLY A 208 -22.65 -12.67 4.48
CA GLY A 208 -23.36 -11.49 3.99
C GLY A 208 -22.61 -10.86 2.81
N PRO A 209 -23.30 -10.24 1.83
CA PRO A 209 -22.88 -10.26 0.44
C PRO A 209 -21.72 -9.30 0.12
N ALA A 210 -20.97 -9.70 -0.91
CA ALA A 210 -19.95 -8.94 -1.61
C ALA A 210 -20.23 -7.44 -1.65
N VAL A 211 -19.32 -6.66 -1.07
CA VAL A 211 -19.27 -5.21 -1.27
C VAL A 211 -18.93 -4.99 -2.75
N ARG A 212 -19.92 -4.48 -3.48
CA ARG A 212 -19.81 -3.99 -4.85
C ARG A 212 -19.24 -2.58 -4.87
#